data_AF-A0A239HR85-F1
#
_entry.id   AF-A0A239HR85-F1
#
_cell.length_a   1.000
_cell.length_b   1.000
_cell.length_c   1.000
_cell.angle_alpha   90.00
_cell.angle_beta   90.00
_cell.angle_gamma   90.00
#
_symmetry.space_group_name_H-M   'P 1'
#
loop_
_entity.id
_entity.type
_entity.pdbx_description
1 polymer ?
#
loop_
_entity_poly.entity_id
_entity_poly.type
_entity_poly.pdbx_seq_one_letter_code
_entity_poly.pdbx_strand_id
1 'polypeptide(L)' 'MLPFEERSWAKPVARFNIVFSILAVAAGLSMLRLQGPLDTAEITAGILVLLAIIPPSIAVLRYDPTKIRVKKTLRVTH' A
#
# COMPACT_ATOMS: atom_id res chain seq x y z
N MET A 1 11.42 3.51 9.92
CA MET A 1 11.88 3.27 8.54
C MET A 1 11.82 1.79 8.30
N LEU A 2 11.07 1.36 7.29
CA LEU A 2 11.04 -0.05 6.93
C LEU A 2 12.35 -0.38 6.21
N PRO A 3 12.98 -1.55 6.49
CA PRO A 3 14.34 -1.87 6.01
C PRO A 3 14.46 -1.97 4.48
N PHE A 4 13.35 -1.94 3.76
CA PHE A 4 13.30 -2.08 2.30
C PHE A 4 12.95 -0.79 1.55
N GLU A 5 12.60 0.31 2.22
CA GLU A 5 12.18 1.57 1.58
C GLU A 5 13.26 2.20 0.68
N GLU A 6 14.53 1.91 0.94
CA GLU A 6 15.68 2.40 0.17
C GLU A 6 16.01 1.56 -1.06
N ARG A 7 15.36 0.39 -1.23
CA ARG A 7 15.62 -0.50 -2.36
C ARG A 7 14.96 0.04 -3.63
N SER A 8 15.65 -0.05 -4.76
CA SER A 8 15.16 0.41 -6.07
C SER A 8 13.84 -0.27 -6.50
N TRP A 9 13.60 -1.50 -6.05
CA TRP A 9 12.39 -2.26 -6.33
C TRP A 9 11.20 -1.91 -5.42
N ALA A 10 11.39 -1.18 -4.32
CA ALA A 10 10.34 -0.95 -3.33
C ALA A 10 9.16 -0.13 -3.88
N LYS A 11 9.44 0.92 -4.67
CA LYS A 11 8.39 1.75 -5.29
C LYS A 11 7.61 1.01 -6.37
N PRO A 12 8.25 0.30 -7.33
CA PRO A 12 7.53 -0.57 -8.26
C PRO A 12 6.67 -1.62 -7.56
N VAL A 13 7.20 -2.30 -6.54
CA VAL A 13 6.46 -3.33 -5.79
C VAL A 13 5.27 -2.71 -5.05
N ALA A 14 5.43 -1.55 -4.41
CA ALA A 14 4.32 -0.86 -3.75
C ALA A 14 3.20 -0.47 -4.72
N ARG A 15 3.54 0.01 -5.93
CA ARG A 15 2.55 0.30 -6.99
C ARG A 15 1.83 -0.97 -7.42
N PHE A 16 2.58 -2.04 -7.68
CA PHE A 16 2.02 -3.32 -8.09
C PHE A 16 1.09 -3.89 -7.03
N ASN A 17 1.49 -3.82 -5.77
CA ASN A 17 0.70 -4.30 -4.64
C ASN A 17 -0.64 -3.56 -4.51
N ILE A 18 -0.65 -2.23 -4.68
CA ILE A 18 -1.89 -1.43 -4.67
C ILE A 18 -2.81 -1.87 -5.81
N VAL A 19 -2.30 -1.89 -7.05
CA VAL A 19 -3.11 -2.21 -8.24
C VAL A 19 -3.67 -3.63 -8.14
N PHE A 20 -2.82 -4.60 -7.81
CA PHE A 20 -3.21 -6.00 -7.70
C PHE A 20 -4.24 -6.22 -6.59
N SER A 21 -4.09 -5.54 -5.45
CA SER A 21 -5.05 -5.66 -4.33
C SER A 21 -6.42 -5.09 -4.69
N ILE A 22 -6.47 -3.95 -5.38
CA ILE A 22 -7.73 -3.38 -5.87
C ILE A 22 -8.42 -4.35 -6.84
N LEU A 23 -7.66 -4.92 -7.79
CA LEU A 23 -8.20 -5.88 -8.75
C LEU A 23 -8.67 -7.16 -8.06
N ALA A 24 -7.92 -7.69 -7.09
CA ALA A 24 -8.28 -8.90 -6.35
C ALA A 24 -9.55 -8.70 -5.52
N VAL A 25 -9.69 -7.56 -4.83
CA VAL A 25 -10.90 -7.25 -4.07
C VAL A 25 -12.10 -7.04 -5.01
N ALA A 26 -11.92 -6.32 -6.12
CA ALA A 26 -12.99 -6.14 -7.11
C ALA A 26 -13.44 -7.47 -7.72
N ALA A 27 -12.50 -8.36 -8.05
CA ALA A 27 -12.80 -9.70 -8.55
C ALA A 27 -13.53 -10.55 -7.50
N GLY A 28 -13.09 -10.53 -6.24
CA GLY A 28 -13.74 -11.23 -5.14
C GLY A 28 -15.17 -10.76 -4.89
N LEU A 29 -15.39 -9.44 -4.83
CA LEU A 29 -16.73 -8.88 -4.68
C LEU A 29 -17.62 -9.18 -5.89
N SER A 30 -17.05 -9.18 -7.10
CA SER A 30 -17.79 -9.56 -8.32
C SER A 30 -18.21 -11.02 -8.30
N MET A 31 -17.35 -11.93 -7.83
CA MET A 31 -17.68 -13.34 -7.67
C MET A 31 -18.77 -13.56 -6.60
N LEU A 32 -18.68 -12.89 -5.46
CA LEU A 32 -19.71 -12.97 -4.42
C LEU A 32 -21.07 -12.47 -4.93
N ARG A 33 -21.05 -11.39 -5.72
CA ARG A 33 -22.26 -10.83 -6.34
C ARG A 33 -22.97 -11.80 -7.30
N LEU A 34 -22.28 -12.81 -7.83
CA LEU A 34 -22.91 -13.86 -8.65
C LEU A 34 -23.78 -14.81 -7.80
N GLN A 35 -23.54 -14.88 -6.50
CA GLN A 35 -24.30 -15.74 -5.58
C GLN A 35 -25.51 -15.03 -4.95
N GLY A 36 -25.58 -13.71 -5.09
CA GLY A 36 -26.64 -12.88 -4.54
C GLY A 36 -26.22 -11.41 -4.40
N PRO A 37 -27.09 -10.53 -3.90
CA PRO A 37 -26.71 -9.17 -3.57
C PRO A 37 -25.63 -9.18 -2.48
N LEU A 38 -24.63 -8.30 -2.62
CA LEU A 38 -23.58 -8.12 -1.64
C LEU A 38 -24.16 -7.58 -0.32
N ASP A 39 -23.78 -8.20 0.79
CA ASP A 39 -24.13 -7.71 2.13
C ASP A 39 -23.09 -6.69 2.63
N THR A 40 -23.50 -5.91 3.63
CA THR A 40 -22.68 -4.91 4.33
C THR A 40 -21.39 -5.53 4.87
N ALA A 41 -21.43 -6.77 5.36
CA ALA A 41 -20.25 -7.48 5.85
C ALA A 41 -19.20 -7.71 4.74
N GLU A 42 -19.64 -8.10 3.54
CA GLU A 42 -18.74 -8.39 2.41
C GLU A 42 -18.10 -7.10 1.87
N ILE A 43 -18.89 -6.03 1.75
CA ILE A 43 -18.40 -4.71 1.36
C ILE A 43 -17.38 -4.20 2.40
N THR A 44 -17.70 -4.34 3.69
CA THR A 44 -16.81 -3.92 4.78
C THR A 44 -15.50 -4.72 4.76
N ALA A 45 -15.57 -6.04 4.54
CA ALA A 45 -14.38 -6.87 4.42
C ALA A 45 -13.48 -6.42 3.26
N GLY A 46 -14.06 -6.13 2.09
CA GLY A 46 -13.30 -5.58 0.96
C GLY A 46 -12.59 -4.27 1.29
N ILE A 47 -13.29 -3.35 1.96
CA ILE A 47 -12.71 -2.07 2.39
C ILE A 47 -11.57 -2.29 3.39
N LEU A 48 -11.75 -3.15 4.39
CA LEU A 48 -10.73 -3.45 5.40
C LEU A 48 -9.47 -4.06 4.77
N VAL A 49 -9.62 -4.95 3.79
CA VAL A 49 -8.48 -5.51 3.04
C VAL A 49 -7.72 -4.39 2.31
N LEU A 50 -8.41 -3.49 1.62
CA LEU A 50 -7.76 -2.37 0.95
C LEU A 50 -7.08 -1.42 1.94
N LEU A 51 -7.69 -1.15 3.10
CA LEU A 51 -7.10 -0.35 4.16
C LEU A 51 -5.88 -1.01 4.82
N ALA A 52 -5.79 -2.33 4.85
CA ALA A 52 -4.61 -3.01 5.35
C ALA A 52 -3.42 -2.90 4.38
N ILE A 53 -3.68 -2.81 3.07
CA ILE A 53 -2.64 -2.92 2.04
C ILE A 53 -2.22 -1.58 1.45
N ILE A 54 -3.17 -0.68 1.19
CA ILE A 54 -2.93 0.59 0.47
C ILE A 54 -2.13 1.59 1.33
N PRO A 55 -2.47 1.87 2.61
CA PRO A 55 -1.75 2.87 3.40
C PRO A 55 -0.25 2.55 3.60
N PRO A 56 0.17 1.31 3.92
CA PRO A 56 1.59 0.96 3.96
C PRO A 56 2.27 1.15 2.60
N SER A 57 1.61 0.75 1.51
CA SER A 57 2.15 0.91 0.15
C SER A 57 2.29 2.39 -0.24
N ILE A 58 1.36 3.26 0.18
CA ILE A 58 1.46 4.71 0.00
C ILE A 58 2.63 5.29 0.81
N ALA A 59 2.86 4.81 2.04
CA ALA A 59 3.99 5.25 2.85
C ALA A 59 5.34 4.98 2.14
N VAL A 60 5.48 3.81 1.51
CA VAL A 60 6.64 3.44 0.69
C VAL A 60 6.78 4.37 -0.54
N LEU A 61 5.68 4.74 -1.19
CA LEU A 61 5.71 5.62 -2.35
C LEU A 61 6.09 7.06 -2.01
N ARG A 62 5.66 7.56 -0.84
CA ARG A 62 5.99 8.89 -0.32
C ARG A 62 7.40 8.96 0.26
N TYR A 63 8.07 7.81 0.41
CA TYR A 63 9.45 7.78 0.89
C TYR A 63 10.39 8.50 -0.07
N ASP A 64 11.08 9.50 0.47
CA ASP A 64 12.11 10.28 -0.21
C ASP A 64 13.42 10.20 0.58
N PRO A 65 14.40 9.40 0.11
CA PRO A 65 15.67 9.20 0.81
C PRO A 65 16.52 10.48 0.86
N THR A 66 16.30 11.44 -0.05
CA THR A 66 17.09 12.68 -0.11
C THR A 66 16.86 13.57 1.12
N LYS A 67 15.63 13.61 1.63
CA LYS A 67 15.26 14.39 2.83
C LYS A 67 15.91 13.87 4.12
N ILE A 68 16.26 12.58 4.17
CA ILE A 68 16.86 11.95 5.35
C ILE A 68 18.38 12.16 5.35
N ARG A 69 19.01 12.08 4.17
CA ARG A 69 20.46 12.32 4.03
C ARG A 69 20.83 13.71 4.51
N VAL A 70 20.08 14.74 4.12
CA VAL A 70 20.27 16.13 4.56
C VAL A 70 20.18 16.27 6.09
N LYS A 71 19.18 15.64 6.72
CA LYS A 71 19.03 15.63 8.19
C LYS A 71 20.20 14.94 8.91
N LYS A 72 20.79 13.91 8.29
CA LYS A 72 21.94 13.19 8.88
C LYS A 72 23.22 14.01 8.76
N THR A 73 23.46 14.66 7.62
CA THR A 73 24.65 15.52 7.43
C THR A 73 24.62 16.72 8.38
N LEU A 74 23.46 17.39 8.51
CA LEU A 74 23.29 18.54 9.41
C LEU A 74 23.52 18.21 10.89
N ARG A 75 23.33 16.95 11.30
CA ARG A 75 23.53 16.51 12.69
C ARG A 75 24.97 16.09 12.98
N VAL A 76 25.82 15.98 11.96
CA VAL A 76 27.24 15.63 12.10
C VAL A 76 28.13 16.87 12.05
N THR A 77 27.65 17.98 11.48
CA THR A 77 28.35 19.28 11.44
C THR A 77 28.05 20.21 12.62
N HIS A 78 27.24 19.79 13.59
CA HIS A 78 26.95 20.51 14.84
C HIS A 78 27.44 19.69 16.03
#